data_AF-A0A920HNE4-F1
#
_entry.id   AF-A0A920HNE4-F1
#
_cell.length_a   1.000
_cell.length_b   1.000
_cell.length_c   1.000
_cell.angle_alpha   90.00
_cell.angle_beta   90.00
_cell.angle_gamma   90.00
#
_symmetry.space_group_name_H-M   'P 1'
#
loop_
_entity.id
_entity.type
_entity.pdbx_description
1 polymer ?
#
loop_
_entity_poly.entity_id
_entity_poly.type
_entity_poly.pdbx_seq_one_letter_code
_entity_poly.pdbx_strand_id
1 'polypeptide(L)'
;MKTEKGKTHIIDTLLSLGISVNKIFTPEHGFLGDKDDGEKFENTYYKDIEVISLYGNNRKLKDDDIKNVDVIIFDIQDVGVRFYTYLSTLHYAMESAARKNKKFIIMDRANPNSFYIDGPVLDLENKSFIGLHPVPIVYG
;
A
#
# COMPACT_ATOMS: atom_id res chain seq x y z
N MET A 1 4.35 6.37 -19.34
CA MET A 1 5.80 6.27 -19.62
C MET A 1 6.23 4.89 -19.13
N LYS A 2 6.89 4.11 -19.98
CA LYS A 2 7.06 2.66 -19.83
C LYS A 2 7.86 2.31 -18.56
N THR A 3 7.27 1.58 -17.62
CA THR A 3 8.04 0.77 -16.67
C THR A 3 8.67 -0.38 -17.46
N GLU A 4 9.89 -0.78 -17.09
CA GLU A 4 10.68 -1.72 -17.88
C GLU A 4 9.92 -3.02 -18.19
N LYS A 5 9.95 -3.43 -19.46
CA LYS A 5 9.24 -4.58 -20.07
C LYS A 5 7.70 -4.51 -20.06
N GLY A 6 7.13 -3.53 -20.76
CA GLY A 6 5.82 -3.68 -21.43
C GLY A 6 4.59 -3.81 -20.52
N LYS A 7 4.66 -3.39 -19.26
CA LYS A 7 3.53 -3.42 -18.34
C LYS A 7 2.96 -2.01 -18.14
N THR A 8 1.68 -1.83 -18.43
CA THR A 8 0.93 -0.60 -18.14
C THR A 8 0.66 -0.54 -16.64
N HIS A 9 0.99 0.58 -15.98
CA HIS A 9 0.66 0.78 -14.57
C HIS A 9 -0.86 0.82 -14.36
N ILE A 10 -1.38 0.35 -13.23
CA ILE A 10 -2.84 0.30 -13.00
C ILE A 10 -3.50 1.67 -13.18
N ILE A 11 -2.83 2.74 -12.76
CA ILE A 11 -3.31 4.12 -12.92
C ILE A 11 -3.48 4.49 -14.40
N ASP A 12 -2.52 4.12 -15.25
CA ASP A 12 -2.62 4.36 -16.69
C ASP A 12 -3.82 3.62 -17.29
N THR A 13 -4.03 2.37 -16.87
CA THR A 13 -5.19 1.57 -17.27
C THR A 13 -6.51 2.24 -16.84
N LEU A 14 -6.63 2.64 -15.57
CA LEU A 14 -7.82 3.30 -15.04
C LEU A 14 -8.13 4.61 -15.78
N LEU A 15 -7.12 5.45 -16.00
CA LEU A 15 -7.26 6.69 -16.76
C LEU A 15 -7.68 6.42 -18.21
N SER A 16 -7.12 5.40 -18.86
CA SER A 16 -7.50 5.02 -20.24
C SER A 16 -8.93 4.52 -20.37
N LEU A 17 -9.48 3.96 -19.29
CA LEU A 17 -10.88 3.52 -19.19
C LEU A 17 -11.83 4.67 -18.79
N GLY A 18 -11.34 5.90 -18.65
CA GLY A 18 -12.12 7.06 -18.25
C GLY A 18 -12.47 7.08 -16.75
N ILE A 19 -11.79 6.28 -15.92
CA ILE A 19 -11.96 6.28 -14.47
C ILE A 19 -11.13 7.41 -13.88
N SER A 20 -11.78 8.29 -13.10
CA SER A 20 -11.11 9.36 -12.38
C SER A 20 -10.21 8.79 -11.26
N VAL A 21 -8.94 9.16 -11.26
CA VAL A 21 -7.98 8.84 -10.20
C VAL A 21 -7.66 10.15 -9.46
N ASN A 22 -8.15 10.28 -8.23
CA ASN A 22 -8.08 11.56 -7.49
C ASN A 22 -6.80 11.75 -6.69
N LYS A 23 -6.27 10.68 -6.10
CA LYS A 23 -5.11 10.66 -5.21
C LYS A 23 -4.36 9.35 -5.38
N ILE A 24 -3.06 9.38 -5.18
CA ILE A 24 -2.18 8.22 -5.16
C ILE A 24 -1.53 8.15 -3.79
N PHE A 25 -1.56 6.99 -3.15
CA PHE A 25 -0.89 6.77 -1.87
C PHE A 25 0.24 5.78 -2.09
N THR A 26 1.44 6.10 -1.60
CA THR A 26 2.61 5.23 -1.74
C THR A 26 3.28 4.97 -0.39
N PRO A 27 3.77 3.74 -0.14
CA PRO A 27 4.59 3.42 1.02
C PRO A 27 6.02 3.98 0.87
N GLU A 28 6.92 3.50 1.73
CA GLU A 28 8.30 3.99 2.00
C GLU A 28 9.21 4.18 0.77
N HIS A 29 9.07 3.38 -0.29
CA HIS A 29 10.03 3.36 -1.42
C HIS A 29 9.61 4.21 -2.64
N GLY A 30 8.68 5.14 -2.46
CA GLY A 30 8.20 5.99 -3.55
C GLY A 30 7.30 5.26 -4.57
N PHE A 31 6.60 6.05 -5.37
CA PHE A 31 5.51 5.56 -6.25
C PHE A 31 6.01 4.69 -7.42
N LEU A 32 7.24 4.87 -7.89
CA LEU A 32 7.83 4.08 -8.99
C LEU A 32 8.98 3.17 -8.55
N GLY A 33 9.24 3.05 -7.25
CA GLY A 33 10.43 2.35 -6.74
C GLY A 33 11.74 3.03 -7.14
N ASP A 34 11.68 4.33 -7.42
CA ASP A 34 12.76 5.17 -7.92
C ASP A 34 13.53 5.88 -6.79
N LYS A 35 13.23 5.58 -5.53
CA LYS A 35 13.82 6.22 -4.35
C LYS A 35 14.33 5.22 -3.33
N ASP A 36 15.49 5.55 -2.76
CA ASP A 36 16.18 4.75 -1.73
C ASP A 36 15.45 4.77 -0.37
N ASP A 37 15.78 3.78 0.46
CA ASP A 37 15.26 3.62 1.82
C ASP A 37 15.41 4.90 2.66
N GLY A 38 14.30 5.39 3.22
CA GLY A 38 14.29 6.49 4.19
C GLY A 38 14.29 7.91 3.61
N GLU A 39 14.26 8.09 2.28
CA GLU A 39 14.07 9.42 1.70
C GLU A 39 12.64 9.94 1.94
N LYS A 40 12.52 10.97 2.78
CA LYS A 40 11.29 11.77 2.87
C LYS A 40 11.06 12.46 1.53
N PHE A 41 10.03 12.05 0.79
CA PHE A 41 9.59 12.81 -0.37
C PHE A 41 8.47 13.78 0.02
N GLU A 42 8.60 15.04 -0.42
CA GLU A 42 7.48 15.99 -0.45
C GLU A 42 6.48 15.57 -1.53
N ASN A 43 5.20 15.85 -1.33
CA ASN A 43 4.11 15.46 -2.26
C ASN A 43 4.53 15.70 -3.71
N THR A 44 4.57 14.62 -4.49
CA THR A 44 4.89 14.67 -5.91
C THR A 44 3.61 14.52 -6.72
N TYR A 45 3.70 14.71 -8.03
CA TYR A 45 2.56 14.58 -8.94
C TYR A 45 2.86 13.54 -10.00
N TYR A 46 1.89 12.66 -10.25
CA TYR A 46 1.89 11.74 -11.38
C TYR A 46 0.71 12.06 -12.28
N LYS A 47 0.99 12.62 -13.47
CA LYS A 47 -0.06 13.08 -14.42
C LYS A 47 -1.10 13.99 -13.76
N ASP A 48 -0.61 15.00 -13.04
CA ASP A 48 -1.41 15.98 -12.28
C ASP A 48 -2.20 15.40 -11.10
N ILE A 49 -1.99 14.12 -10.77
CA ILE A 49 -2.56 13.47 -9.59
C ILE A 49 -1.57 13.57 -8.45
N GLU A 50 -2.00 14.09 -7.31
CA GLU A 50 -1.17 14.19 -6.12
C GLU A 50 -0.81 12.80 -5.58
N VAL A 51 0.49 12.60 -5.30
CA VAL A 51 1.07 11.42 -4.69
C VAL A 51 1.42 11.73 -3.23
N ILE A 52 0.80 11.00 -2.31
CA ILE A 52 0.88 11.18 -0.87
C ILE A 52 1.71 10.05 -0.25
N SER A 53 2.71 10.41 0.55
CA SER A 53 3.52 9.45 1.30
C SER A 53 2.79 8.91 2.51
N LEU A 54 2.76 7.58 2.67
CA LEU A 54 2.26 6.89 3.86
C LEU A 54 3.38 6.50 4.85
N TYR A 55 4.48 7.27 4.88
CA TYR A 55 5.64 6.97 5.71
C TYR A 55 5.72 7.82 6.99
N GLY A 56 6.57 7.38 7.94
CA GLY A 56 6.85 8.09 9.19
C GLY A 56 5.61 8.25 10.06
N ASN A 57 5.24 9.50 10.36
CA ASN A 57 4.07 9.83 11.18
C ASN A 57 2.74 9.73 10.41
N ASN A 58 2.77 9.51 9.08
CA ASN A 58 1.59 9.53 8.22
C ASN A 58 1.19 8.14 7.70
N ARG A 59 1.15 7.12 8.56
CA ARG A 59 0.90 5.72 8.13
C ARG A 59 -0.56 5.39 7.79
N LYS A 60 -1.49 6.30 8.10
CA LYS A 60 -2.93 6.14 7.83
C LYS A 60 -3.35 7.09 6.71
N LEU A 61 -4.38 6.72 5.96
CA LEU A 61 -5.03 7.66 5.04
C LEU A 61 -5.73 8.73 5.87
N LYS A 62 -5.41 10.01 5.66
CA LYS A 62 -6.09 11.10 6.37
C LYS A 62 -7.51 11.22 5.87
N ASP A 63 -8.42 11.55 6.78
CA ASP A 63 -9.83 11.75 6.49
C ASP A 63 -10.07 12.75 5.35
N ASP A 64 -9.30 13.84 5.32
CA ASP A 64 -9.39 14.86 4.29
C ASP A 64 -8.94 14.39 2.90
N ASP A 65 -8.00 13.44 2.84
CA ASP A 65 -7.48 12.91 1.58
C ASP A 65 -8.49 11.95 0.91
N ILE A 66 -9.31 11.28 1.71
CA ILE A 66 -10.28 10.28 1.24
C ILE A 66 -11.74 10.76 1.26
N LYS A 67 -12.01 12.00 1.71
CA LYS A 67 -13.39 12.52 1.84
C LYS A 67 -14.20 12.42 0.54
N ASN A 68 -13.57 12.77 -0.59
CA ASN A 68 -14.18 12.83 -1.92
C ASN A 68 -13.84 11.61 -2.80
N VAL A 69 -13.35 10.52 -2.19
CA VAL A 69 -13.04 9.27 -2.90
C VAL A 69 -14.20 8.29 -2.70
N ASP A 70 -14.64 7.64 -3.77
CA ASP A 70 -15.70 6.62 -3.73
C ASP A 70 -15.17 5.22 -3.39
N VAL A 71 -14.01 4.90 -3.96
CA VAL A 71 -13.37 3.57 -3.87
C VAL A 71 -11.87 3.76 -3.65
N ILE A 72 -11.32 3.01 -2.70
CA ILE A 72 -9.87 2.89 -2.48
C ILE A 72 -9.41 1.55 -3.05
N ILE A 73 -8.36 1.56 -3.88
CA ILE A 73 -7.77 0.37 -4.47
C ILE A 73 -6.39 0.15 -3.86
N PHE A 74 -6.13 -1.05 -3.37
CA PHE A 74 -4.81 -1.50 -2.93
C PHE A 74 -4.26 -2.50 -3.93
N ASP A 75 -3.21 -2.12 -4.66
CA ASP A 75 -2.57 -2.93 -5.69
C ASP A 75 -1.04 -2.90 -5.50
N ILE A 76 -0.53 -3.64 -4.52
CA ILE A 76 0.90 -3.69 -4.19
C ILE A 76 1.32 -5.15 -4.05
N GLN A 77 2.47 -5.51 -4.64
CA GLN A 77 3.06 -6.83 -4.51
C GLN A 77 3.76 -6.95 -3.15
N ASP A 78 3.24 -7.80 -2.27
CA ASP A 78 3.90 -8.19 -1.02
C ASP A 78 4.83 -9.40 -1.24
N VAL A 79 5.67 -9.70 -0.25
CA VAL A 79 6.61 -10.85 -0.29
C VAL A 79 6.27 -11.95 0.73
N GLY A 80 5.21 -11.83 1.52
CA GLY A 80 4.75 -12.88 2.43
C GLY A 80 5.52 -13.00 3.74
N VAL A 81 6.25 -11.94 4.14
CA VAL A 81 6.99 -11.91 5.42
C VAL A 81 6.48 -10.78 6.32
N ARG A 82 6.31 -11.07 7.61
CA ARG A 82 5.61 -10.20 8.57
C ARG A 82 6.23 -8.81 8.73
N PHE A 83 7.55 -8.72 8.60
CA PHE A 83 8.29 -7.47 8.75
C PHE A 83 8.35 -6.61 7.47
N TYR A 84 7.78 -7.09 6.36
CA TYR A 84 7.58 -6.27 5.18
C TYR A 84 6.31 -5.42 5.39
N THR A 85 6.48 -4.10 5.40
CA THR A 85 5.50 -3.16 5.98
C THR A 85 4.28 -2.89 5.10
N TYR A 86 4.15 -3.55 3.94
CA TYR A 86 3.00 -3.40 3.06
C TYR A 86 1.73 -4.02 3.65
N LEU A 87 1.85 -5.14 4.37
CA LEU A 87 0.72 -5.69 5.13
C LEU A 87 0.23 -4.70 6.20
N SER A 88 1.16 -4.00 6.86
CA SER A 88 0.82 -2.97 7.84
C SER A 88 0.20 -1.73 7.21
N THR A 89 0.67 -1.35 6.01
CA THR A 89 0.07 -0.28 5.21
C THR A 89 -1.36 -0.65 4.81
N LEU A 90 -1.59 -1.89 4.36
CA LEU A 90 -2.92 -2.41 4.03
C LEU A 90 -3.85 -2.35 5.26
N HIS A 91 -3.38 -2.82 6.42
CA HIS A 91 -4.15 -2.77 7.66
C HIS A 91 -4.67 -1.37 7.98
N TYR A 92 -3.77 -0.37 7.97
CA TYR A 92 -4.15 1.00 8.27
C TYR A 92 -5.00 1.64 7.18
N ALA A 93 -4.78 1.32 5.90
CA ALA A 93 -5.61 1.78 4.81
C ALA A 93 -7.05 1.24 4.92
N MET A 94 -7.21 -0.05 5.25
CA MET A 94 -8.51 -0.67 5.50
C MET A 94 -9.21 -0.05 6.72
N GLU A 95 -8.46 0.21 7.81
CA GLU A 95 -9.00 0.89 8.99
C GLU A 95 -9.53 2.30 8.65
N SER A 96 -8.75 3.10 7.92
CA SER A 96 -9.17 4.43 7.47
C SER A 96 -10.41 4.37 6.56
N ALA A 97 -10.46 3.41 5.63
CA ALA A 97 -11.60 3.22 4.75
C ALA A 97 -12.87 2.84 5.51
N ALA A 98 -12.76 1.90 6.46
CA ALA A 98 -13.87 1.46 7.29
C ALA A 98 -14.43 2.61 8.15
N ARG A 99 -13.56 3.44 8.74
CA ARG A 99 -13.97 4.63 9.52
C ARG A 99 -14.78 5.64 8.72
N LYS A 100 -14.58 5.71 7.40
CA LYS A 100 -15.28 6.63 6.49
C LYS A 100 -16.31 5.94 5.60
N ASN A 101 -16.62 4.66 5.87
CA ASN A 101 -17.53 3.86 5.08
C ASN A 101 -17.22 3.89 3.57
N LYS A 102 -15.94 3.84 3.22
CA LYS A 102 -15.45 3.84 1.83
C LYS A 102 -15.35 2.41 1.33
N LYS A 103 -15.68 2.19 0.06
CA LYS A 103 -15.44 0.90 -0.59
C LYS A 103 -13.94 0.69 -0.70
N PHE A 104 -13.47 -0.51 -0.39
CA PHE A 104 -12.07 -0.88 -0.47
C PHE A 104 -11.94 -2.13 -1.34
N ILE A 105 -11.09 -2.07 -2.36
CA ILE A 105 -10.81 -3.17 -3.28
C ILE A 105 -9.35 -3.55 -3.11
N ILE A 106 -9.12 -4.83 -2.83
CA ILE A 106 -7.77 -5.41 -2.85
C ILE A 106 -7.62 -6.10 -4.20
N MET A 107 -6.63 -5.68 -4.97
CA MET A 107 -6.20 -6.40 -6.17
C MET A 107 -5.21 -7.47 -5.72
N ASP A 108 -5.74 -8.67 -5.48
CA ASP A 108 -4.95 -9.76 -4.92
C ASP A 108 -3.76 -10.11 -5.81
N ARG A 109 -2.63 -10.43 -5.19
CA ARG A 109 -1.37 -10.76 -5.85
C ARG A 109 -0.78 -12.00 -5.20
N ALA A 110 -0.15 -12.83 -6.02
CA ALA A 110 0.46 -14.06 -5.53
C ALA A 110 1.49 -13.75 -4.44
N ASN A 111 1.41 -14.43 -3.30
CA ASN A 111 2.45 -14.40 -2.27
C ASN A 111 3.65 -15.25 -2.76
N PRO A 112 4.84 -14.66 -3.00
CA PRO A 112 6.02 -15.39 -3.46
C PRO A 112 6.50 -16.49 -2.51
N ASN A 113 6.20 -16.38 -1.21
CA ASN A 113 6.60 -17.33 -0.17
C ASN A 113 5.49 -18.32 0.25
N SER A 114 4.36 -18.36 -0.49
CA SER A 114 3.17 -19.21 -0.24
C SER A 114 3.37 -20.73 -0.13
N PHE A 115 4.61 -21.21 -0.27
CA PHE A 115 4.94 -22.63 -0.26
C PHE A 115 5.40 -23.13 1.12
N TYR A 116 5.51 -22.26 2.13
CA TYR A 116 5.91 -22.66 3.48
C TYR A 116 5.45 -21.66 4.55
N ILE A 117 5.32 -22.16 5.78
CA ILE A 117 5.01 -21.35 6.97
C ILE A 117 6.15 -21.55 7.96
N ASP A 118 6.72 -20.47 8.48
CA ASP A 118 7.88 -20.54 9.38
C ASP A 118 7.99 -19.36 10.37
N GLY A 119 8.72 -19.61 11.45
CA GLY A 119 9.03 -18.67 12.52
C GLY A 119 7.94 -18.54 13.61
N PRO A 120 8.28 -17.90 14.73
CA PRO A 120 7.34 -17.71 15.84
C PRO A 120 6.18 -16.78 15.44
N VAL A 121 4.98 -17.13 15.90
CA VAL A 121 3.82 -16.23 15.87
C VAL A 121 4.14 -14.98 16.69
N LEU A 122 3.73 -13.81 16.18
CA LEU A 122 3.97 -12.55 16.88
C LEU A 122 3.22 -12.52 18.22
N ASP A 123 3.97 -12.35 19.29
CA ASP A 123 3.41 -11.90 20.57
C ASP A 123 2.95 -10.44 20.44
N LEU A 124 1.67 -10.20 20.73
CA LEU A 124 1.06 -8.88 20.60
C LEU A 124 1.64 -7.85 21.57
N GLU A 125 2.34 -8.26 22.63
CA GLU A 125 3.14 -7.34 23.46
C GLU A 125 4.26 -6.66 22.65
N ASN A 126 4.74 -7.32 21.59
CA ASN A 126 5.77 -6.81 20.68
C ASN A 126 5.19 -6.16 19.39
N LYS A 127 3.89 -5.85 19.38
CA LYS A 127 3.20 -5.29 18.21
C LYS A 127 3.81 -3.94 17.82
N SER A 128 4.11 -3.79 16.53
CA SER A 128 4.64 -2.55 15.95
C SER A 128 4.29 -2.43 14.46
N PHE A 129 4.75 -1.39 13.78
CA PHE A 129 4.48 -1.24 12.34
C PHE A 129 5.14 -2.31 11.46
N ILE A 130 6.18 -2.99 11.96
CA ILE A 130 6.80 -4.15 11.28
C ILE A 130 6.15 -5.48 11.70
N GLY A 131 4.98 -5.43 12.37
CA GLY A 131 4.25 -6.63 12.78
C GLY A 131 2.99 -6.25 13.55
N LEU A 132 1.84 -6.26 12.86
CA LEU A 132 0.55 -5.86 13.45
C LEU A 132 -0.35 -7.04 13.86
N HIS A 133 -0.12 -8.20 13.26
CA HIS A 133 -0.99 -9.36 13.32
C HIS A 133 -0.29 -10.56 13.97
N PRO A 134 -1.02 -11.39 14.74
CA PRO A 134 -0.49 -12.60 15.36
C PRO A 134 -0.32 -13.70 14.32
N VAL A 135 0.60 -13.50 13.38
CA VAL A 135 0.98 -14.44 12.33
C VAL A 135 2.47 -14.82 12.48
N PRO A 136 2.93 -15.96 11.94
CA PRO A 136 4.35 -16.34 11.89
C PRO A 136 5.22 -15.31 11.14
N ILE A 137 6.53 -15.52 11.09
CA ILE A 137 7.42 -14.65 10.31
C ILE A 137 7.09 -14.76 8.82
N VAL A 138 6.90 -15.99 8.32
CA VAL A 138 6.40 -16.27 6.98
C VAL A 138 5.01 -16.86 7.14
N TYR A 139 3.99 -16.14 6.67
CA TYR A 139 2.61 -16.31 7.13
C TYR A 139 1.66 -16.96 6.11
N GLY A 140 2.19 -17.42 4.99
CA GLY A 140 1.46 -18.17 3.98
C GLY A 140 2.46 -18.95 3.18
#